data_AF-A0A1T5EA24-F1
#
_entry.id   AF-A0A1T5EA24-F1
#
_cell.length_a   1.000
_cell.length_b   1.000
_cell.length_c   1.000
_cell.angle_alpha   90.00
_cell.angle_beta   90.00
_cell.angle_gamma   90.00
#
_symmetry.space_group_name_H-M   'P 1'
#
loop_
_entity.id
_entity.type
_entity.pdbx_description
1 polymer ?
#
loop_
_entity_poly.entity_id
_entity_poly.type
_entity_poly.pdbx_seq_one_letter_code
_entity_poly.pdbx_strand_id
1 'polypeptide(L)'
;MNLLHNNVKLYIVLAACALVASCAPEIDNATPKENTGASKPDFTKYIAIGNSLTAGFADGGLYLEGQQRAFPLLIAEKMKAQGGGDFKSPFFTESQSNGSGYIRLKDLVNGQPVTEVVTDKLAVRGVSPTGKPLYTKYTDEINNLGVPGMRLDMIDIAGLGSQVGNPYFERLLADNAALTTYRQFATSKNHTFFSFSLGNNDALGYATNGAVHSDDTNKLTDTATFGINLRKFITDLTTNGRKGVIATIPDVSAVPFLTTVTRQALLQAASAASQAQGGPAVTALFIETKTGTRPATDKDMFVLPFASSGLLGKPNAQKIPYGLHPNNPIESKYVLDEAEVVEVQTRIAQYNEKIQEVAKNRNLALADIHSFLNKVKNGYVYNGVVISNKYITGNVFSLDGIHLTPMGYAIMANIFIEATNAKYGSQLDKVDATKYRGVKMP
;
A
#
# COMPACT_ATOMS: atom_id res chain seq x y z
N MET A 1 63.65 11.34 47.21
CA MET A 1 62.30 11.05 47.74
C MET A 1 61.78 12.25 48.54
N ASN A 2 61.65 13.43 47.92
CA ASN A 2 61.22 14.66 48.63
C ASN A 2 60.57 15.73 47.71
N LEU A 3 59.89 15.30 46.65
CA LEU A 3 59.16 16.20 45.72
C LEU A 3 57.66 15.91 45.64
N LEU A 4 57.16 14.88 46.34
CA LEU A 4 55.75 14.46 46.30
C LEU A 4 54.91 14.95 47.51
N HIS A 5 55.52 15.49 48.57
CA HIS A 5 54.80 15.83 49.80
C HIS A 5 54.26 17.27 49.90
N ASN A 6 54.68 18.20 49.02
CA ASN A 6 54.24 19.60 49.12
C ASN A 6 53.03 19.98 48.24
N ASN A 7 52.55 19.08 47.36
CA ASN A 7 51.47 19.41 46.43
C ASN A 7 50.13 18.74 46.74
N VAL A 8 50.02 17.96 47.83
CA VAL A 8 48.77 17.27 48.20
C VAL A 8 47.63 18.28 48.44
N LYS A 9 47.92 19.43 49.05
CA LYS A 9 46.91 20.51 49.21
C LYS A 9 46.50 21.15 47.89
N LEU A 10 47.41 21.27 46.93
CA LEU A 10 47.13 21.82 45.60
C LEU A 10 46.26 20.85 44.76
N TYR A 11 46.51 19.53 44.87
CA TYR A 11 45.70 18.51 44.21
C TYR A 11 44.32 18.33 44.85
N ILE A 12 44.19 18.49 46.18
CA ILE A 12 42.88 18.47 46.86
C ILE A 12 42.05 19.71 46.46
N VAL A 13 42.67 20.88 46.30
CA VAL A 13 41.97 22.10 45.83
C VAL A 13 41.57 21.99 44.36
N LEU A 14 42.42 21.43 43.48
CA LEU A 14 42.05 21.16 42.08
C LEU A 14 40.93 20.12 41.95
N ALA A 15 40.94 19.08 42.78
CA ALA A 15 39.88 18.06 42.81
C ALA A 15 38.57 18.62 43.40
N ALA A 16 38.64 19.53 44.37
CA ALA A 16 37.46 20.23 44.92
C ALA A 16 36.86 21.23 43.93
N CYS A 17 37.69 21.94 43.13
CA CYS A 17 37.20 22.81 42.06
C CYS A 17 36.57 22.05 40.89
N ALA A 18 36.99 20.80 40.63
CA ALA A 18 36.38 19.94 39.62
C ALA A 18 35.00 19.37 40.03
N LEU A 19 34.67 19.39 41.33
CA LEU A 19 33.38 18.88 41.85
C LEU A 19 32.27 19.95 41.91
N VAL A 20 32.59 21.23 41.68
CA VAL A 20 31.60 22.34 41.64
C VAL A 20 31.27 22.82 40.22
N ALA A 21 31.82 22.17 39.19
CA ALA A 21 31.46 22.40 37.79
C ALA A 21 30.65 21.23 37.19
N SER A 22 30.02 20.42 38.03
CA SER A 22 28.95 19.52 37.60
C SER A 22 27.66 20.33 37.46
N CYS A 23 27.59 21.19 36.44
CA CYS A 23 26.29 21.43 35.83
C CYS A 23 25.81 20.07 35.36
N ALA A 24 24.81 19.50 36.03
CA ALA A 24 24.02 18.46 35.41
C ALA A 24 23.64 19.02 34.03
N PRO A 25 23.90 18.31 32.92
CA PRO A 25 23.26 18.69 31.68
C PRO A 25 21.77 18.60 32.00
N GLU A 26 21.10 19.75 32.11
CA GLU A 26 19.68 19.78 31.82
C GLU A 26 19.60 19.18 30.43
N ILE A 27 19.08 17.95 30.37
CA ILE A 27 18.50 17.48 29.13
C ILE A 27 17.37 18.48 28.93
N ASP A 28 17.67 19.52 28.17
CA ASP A 28 16.68 20.39 27.58
C ASP A 28 15.79 19.41 26.82
N ASN A 29 14.68 19.02 27.46
CA ASN A 29 13.57 18.38 26.78
C ASN A 29 13.05 19.48 25.88
N ALA A 30 13.80 19.75 24.81
CA ALA A 30 13.45 20.75 23.83
C ALA A 30 12.06 20.35 23.39
N THR A 31 11.07 21.10 23.88
CA THR A 31 9.72 21.08 23.32
C THR A 31 9.93 21.08 21.82
N PRO A 32 9.39 20.09 21.07
CA PRO A 32 9.66 20.00 19.65
C PRO A 32 9.40 21.39 19.09
N LYS A 33 10.43 22.01 18.51
CA LYS A 33 10.28 23.37 18.00
C LYS A 33 9.13 23.31 17.02
N GLU A 34 8.02 23.98 17.35
CA GLU A 34 6.88 24.06 16.45
C GLU A 34 7.41 24.41 15.06
N ASN A 35 6.82 23.80 14.03
CA ASN A 35 7.28 23.93 12.66
C ASN A 35 6.93 25.34 12.11
N THR A 36 7.57 26.35 12.69
CA THR A 36 7.23 27.77 12.60
C THR A 36 8.14 28.45 11.59
N GLY A 37 7.55 29.34 10.79
CA GLY A 37 8.22 30.08 9.71
C GLY A 37 7.55 29.88 8.35
N ALA A 38 7.50 30.93 7.53
CA ALA A 38 6.76 30.95 6.27
C ALA A 38 7.19 29.86 5.26
N SER A 39 8.42 29.36 5.36
CA SER A 39 8.93 28.28 4.50
C SER A 39 8.53 26.88 4.99
N LYS A 40 8.12 26.71 6.25
CA LYS A 40 7.69 25.43 6.82
C LYS A 40 6.23 25.09 6.46
N PRO A 41 5.85 23.81 6.43
CA PRO A 41 4.47 23.40 6.21
C PRO A 41 3.65 23.52 7.50
N ASP A 42 2.42 23.99 7.35
CA ASP A 42 1.42 24.06 8.41
C ASP A 42 0.64 22.74 8.45
N PHE A 43 0.83 21.97 9.53
CA PHE A 43 0.19 20.66 9.72
C PHE A 43 -1.14 20.73 10.49
N THR A 44 -1.65 21.91 10.84
CA THR A 44 -2.86 22.07 11.67
C THR A 44 -4.09 21.40 11.07
N LYS A 45 -4.19 21.34 9.73
CA LYS A 45 -5.27 20.65 9.01
C LYS A 45 -4.70 19.75 7.93
N TYR A 46 -4.27 18.56 8.34
CA TYR A 46 -3.79 17.52 7.45
C TYR A 46 -4.95 16.68 6.88
N ILE A 47 -4.96 16.46 5.56
CA ILE A 47 -5.85 15.49 4.90
C ILE A 47 -5.07 14.49 4.05
N ALA A 48 -5.58 13.28 3.90
CA ALA A 48 -4.94 12.22 3.12
C ALA A 48 -5.85 11.71 2.01
N ILE A 49 -5.39 11.84 0.77
CA ILE A 49 -6.11 11.42 -0.44
C ILE A 49 -5.44 10.15 -0.98
N GLY A 50 -6.24 9.16 -1.34
CA GLY A 50 -5.75 7.97 -2.01
C GLY A 50 -6.75 6.83 -2.02
N ASN A 51 -6.24 5.62 -2.19
CA ASN A 51 -7.05 4.43 -2.36
C ASN A 51 -7.09 3.56 -1.09
N SER A 52 -7.08 2.24 -1.28
CA SER A 52 -7.07 1.23 -0.24
C SER A 52 -5.88 1.35 0.72
N LEU A 53 -4.68 1.69 0.22
CA LEU A 53 -3.51 1.89 1.09
C LEU A 53 -3.70 3.06 2.05
N THR A 54 -4.25 4.17 1.57
CA THR A 54 -4.58 5.33 2.41
C THR A 54 -5.66 4.99 3.44
N ALA A 55 -6.63 4.13 3.08
CA ALA A 55 -7.71 3.70 3.96
C ALA A 55 -7.26 2.72 5.07
N GLY A 56 -6.10 2.09 4.94
CA GLY A 56 -5.64 1.02 5.84
C GLY A 56 -6.19 -0.37 5.48
N PHE A 57 -6.44 -0.60 4.20
CA PHE A 57 -6.84 -1.92 3.69
C PHE A 57 -5.68 -2.92 3.83
N ALA A 58 -5.93 -4.13 4.31
CA ALA A 58 -4.92 -5.16 4.44
C ALA A 58 -5.57 -6.53 4.33
N ASP A 59 -4.80 -7.55 3.99
CA ASP A 59 -5.24 -8.94 3.98
C ASP A 59 -6.55 -9.14 3.18
N GLY A 60 -6.76 -8.41 2.09
CA GLY A 60 -7.96 -8.52 1.27
C GLY A 60 -9.20 -7.81 1.82
N GLY A 61 -9.07 -7.03 2.91
CA GLY A 61 -10.17 -6.34 3.56
C GLY A 61 -9.89 -4.93 4.08
N LEU A 62 -10.94 -4.13 4.27
CA LEU A 62 -10.93 -2.97 5.14
C LEU A 62 -11.50 -3.38 6.49
N TYR A 63 -10.70 -3.34 7.54
CA TYR A 63 -11.08 -3.74 8.90
C TYR A 63 -10.37 -2.87 9.93
N LEU A 64 -10.89 -2.84 11.17
CA LEU A 64 -10.53 -1.84 12.18
C LEU A 64 -9.02 -1.79 12.47
N GLU A 65 -8.38 -2.94 12.71
CA GLU A 65 -6.93 -2.99 12.97
C GLU A 65 -6.14 -2.43 11.77
N GLY A 66 -6.50 -2.79 10.54
CA GLY A 66 -5.88 -2.23 9.33
C GLY A 66 -6.02 -0.71 9.26
N GLN A 67 -7.23 -0.18 9.54
CA GLN A 67 -7.48 1.27 9.55
C GLN A 67 -6.65 2.00 10.61
N GLN A 68 -6.49 1.41 11.80
CA GLN A 68 -5.66 1.95 12.89
C GLN A 68 -4.15 1.90 12.60
N ARG A 69 -3.74 1.26 11.50
CA ARG A 69 -2.34 1.17 11.07
C ARG A 69 -2.10 1.83 9.72
N ALA A 70 -3.10 2.49 9.15
CA ALA A 70 -2.97 3.21 7.88
C ALA A 70 -1.83 4.24 7.94
N PHE A 71 -1.00 4.31 6.90
CA PHE A 71 0.15 5.21 6.88
C PHE A 71 -0.18 6.69 7.16
N PRO A 72 -1.34 7.27 6.74
CA PRO A 72 -1.65 8.66 7.05
C PRO A 72 -1.87 8.90 8.55
N LEU A 73 -2.44 7.94 9.28
CA LEU A 73 -2.61 8.05 10.72
C LEU A 73 -1.24 8.12 11.40
N LEU A 74 -0.30 7.27 10.98
CA LEU A 74 1.06 7.25 11.50
C LEU A 74 1.84 8.53 11.18
N ILE A 75 1.62 9.13 10.00
CA ILE A 75 2.18 10.45 9.66
C ILE A 75 1.59 11.53 10.58
N ALA A 76 0.26 11.53 10.77
CA ALA A 76 -0.43 12.52 11.57
C ALA A 76 0.02 12.48 13.05
N GLU A 77 0.26 11.30 13.61
CA GLU A 77 0.84 11.14 14.94
C GLU A 77 2.19 11.86 15.07
N LYS A 78 3.05 11.80 14.04
CA LYS A 78 4.33 12.52 14.00
C LYS A 78 4.14 14.02 13.79
N MET A 79 3.15 14.42 12.99
CA MET A 79 2.79 15.82 12.81
C MET A 79 2.28 16.46 14.10
N LYS A 80 1.57 15.72 14.96
CA LYS A 80 1.03 16.24 16.22
C LYS A 80 2.12 16.77 17.16
N ALA A 81 3.29 16.13 17.17
CA ALA A 81 4.45 16.63 17.91
C ALA A 81 4.99 17.96 17.34
N GLN A 82 4.62 18.36 16.13
CA GLN A 82 5.11 19.54 15.41
C GLN A 82 4.00 20.58 15.17
N GLY A 83 2.98 20.62 16.04
CA GLY A 83 1.83 21.54 15.94
C GLY A 83 0.72 21.06 14.99
N GLY A 84 0.73 19.79 14.60
CA GLY A 84 -0.33 19.18 13.80
C GLY A 84 -1.64 19.04 14.57
N GLY A 85 -2.76 19.16 13.86
CA GLY A 85 -4.09 19.01 14.43
C GLY A 85 -4.51 17.54 14.61
N ASP A 86 -5.73 17.34 15.10
CA ASP A 86 -6.31 16.01 15.18
C ASP A 86 -6.56 15.42 13.78
N PHE A 87 -6.38 14.11 13.67
CA PHE A 87 -6.57 13.37 12.43
C PHE A 87 -7.60 12.26 12.62
N LYS A 88 -8.76 12.43 11.99
CA LYS A 88 -9.89 11.50 12.07
C LYS A 88 -9.90 10.57 10.86
N SER A 89 -10.09 9.27 11.12
CA SER A 89 -10.32 8.26 10.09
C SER A 89 -11.69 7.62 10.28
N PRO A 90 -12.36 7.17 9.20
CA PRO A 90 -13.68 6.55 9.27
C PRO A 90 -13.59 5.11 9.82
N PHE A 91 -13.25 4.95 11.09
CA PHE A 91 -13.07 3.64 11.72
C PHE A 91 -14.38 2.87 11.77
N PHE A 92 -14.30 1.55 11.59
CA PHE A 92 -15.37 0.66 12.05
C PHE A 92 -15.40 0.62 13.58
N THR A 93 -16.55 0.33 14.16
CA THR A 93 -16.67 0.17 15.61
C THR A 93 -16.11 -1.19 16.06
N GLU A 94 -15.89 -1.36 17.36
CA GLU A 94 -15.47 -2.66 17.94
C GLU A 94 -16.48 -3.79 17.66
N SER A 95 -17.78 -3.48 17.62
CA SER A 95 -18.81 -4.46 17.25
C SER A 95 -18.78 -4.85 15.77
N GLN A 96 -18.08 -4.07 14.95
CA GLN A 96 -17.91 -4.25 13.51
C GLN A 96 -16.42 -4.33 13.13
N SER A 97 -15.58 -4.83 14.06
CA SER A 97 -14.12 -4.77 13.96
C SER A 97 -13.56 -5.40 12.68
N ASN A 98 -14.27 -6.37 12.11
CA ASN A 98 -13.84 -7.09 10.91
C ASN A 98 -14.31 -6.42 9.61
N GLY A 99 -15.10 -5.34 9.68
CA GLY A 99 -15.37 -4.44 8.57
C GLY A 99 -15.94 -5.14 7.34
N SER A 100 -15.19 -5.17 6.24
CA SER A 100 -15.56 -5.89 5.01
C SER A 100 -15.32 -7.40 5.04
N GLY A 101 -14.73 -7.90 6.12
CA GLY A 101 -14.05 -9.19 6.16
C GLY A 101 -12.62 -9.08 5.64
N TYR A 102 -11.76 -10.02 6.02
CA TYR A 102 -10.34 -10.07 5.65
C TYR A 102 -9.82 -11.51 5.70
N ILE A 103 -8.65 -11.75 5.12
CA ILE A 103 -7.97 -13.04 5.09
C ILE A 103 -7.10 -13.17 6.34
N ARG A 104 -7.12 -14.32 7.01
CA ARG A 104 -6.13 -14.65 8.03
C ARG A 104 -5.37 -15.92 7.69
N LEU A 105 -4.12 -15.99 8.16
CA LEU A 105 -3.32 -17.21 8.09
C LEU A 105 -3.81 -18.12 9.21
N LYS A 106 -4.41 -19.25 8.82
CA LYS A 106 -5.00 -20.23 9.73
C LYS A 106 -3.96 -21.23 10.20
N ASP A 107 -3.14 -21.72 9.28
CA ASP A 107 -2.16 -22.77 9.56
C ASP A 107 -1.03 -22.77 8.50
N LEU A 108 0.03 -23.51 8.78
CA LEU A 108 1.10 -23.87 7.85
C LEU A 108 1.15 -25.39 7.70
N VAL A 109 0.62 -25.93 6.61
CA VAL A 109 0.64 -27.36 6.34
C VAL A 109 1.82 -27.68 5.42
N ASN A 110 2.82 -28.40 5.92
CA ASN A 110 4.07 -28.68 5.19
C ASN A 110 4.77 -27.42 4.66
N GLY A 111 4.73 -26.33 5.44
CA GLY A 111 5.28 -25.04 5.05
C GLY A 111 4.46 -24.26 4.02
N GLN A 112 3.31 -24.79 3.57
CA GLN A 112 2.38 -24.09 2.69
C GLN A 112 1.30 -23.35 3.51
N PRO A 113 0.97 -22.11 3.15
CA PRO A 113 -0.02 -21.34 3.89
C PRO A 113 -1.43 -21.83 3.64
N VAL A 114 -2.16 -22.06 4.73
CA VAL A 114 -3.61 -22.27 4.72
C VAL A 114 -4.25 -21.00 5.24
N THR A 115 -5.07 -20.35 4.40
CA THR A 115 -5.78 -19.13 4.76
C THR A 115 -7.28 -19.38 4.91
N GLU A 116 -7.96 -18.50 5.64
CA GLU A 116 -9.42 -18.46 5.66
C GLU A 116 -9.92 -17.01 5.69
N VAL A 117 -11.15 -16.80 5.23
CA VAL A 117 -11.79 -15.49 5.25
C VAL A 117 -12.55 -15.33 6.56
N VAL A 118 -12.26 -14.25 7.29
CA VAL A 118 -12.94 -13.84 8.51
C VAL A 118 -14.18 -13.03 8.13
N THR A 119 -15.35 -13.51 8.56
CA THR A 119 -16.66 -12.95 8.17
C THR A 119 -17.63 -12.76 9.35
N ASP A 120 -17.18 -12.92 10.60
CA ASP A 120 -17.92 -12.47 11.78
C ASP A 120 -17.73 -10.95 11.97
N LYS A 121 -18.58 -10.30 12.78
CA LYS A 121 -18.48 -8.85 13.11
C LYS A 121 -18.28 -7.93 11.89
N LEU A 122 -18.99 -8.19 10.80
CA LEU A 122 -18.93 -7.36 9.61
C LEU A 122 -19.65 -6.02 9.83
N ALA A 123 -19.18 -5.00 9.11
CA ALA A 123 -19.84 -3.70 9.00
C ALA A 123 -20.89 -3.66 7.89
N VAL A 124 -21.48 -4.80 7.51
CA VAL A 124 -22.46 -4.87 6.41
C VAL A 124 -23.84 -4.47 6.92
N ARG A 125 -24.41 -3.41 6.35
CA ARG A 125 -25.77 -2.92 6.69
C ARG A 125 -26.86 -3.42 5.73
N GLY A 126 -26.47 -4.03 4.62
CA GLY A 126 -27.38 -4.51 3.58
C GLY A 126 -26.66 -4.85 2.30
N VAL A 127 -27.42 -5.18 1.26
CA VAL A 127 -26.92 -5.52 -0.07
C VAL A 127 -27.47 -4.52 -1.08
N SER A 128 -26.64 -4.07 -2.02
CA SER A 128 -27.02 -3.15 -3.08
C SER A 128 -27.91 -3.83 -4.14
N PRO A 129 -28.56 -3.04 -5.03
CA PRO A 129 -29.26 -3.60 -6.20
C PRO A 129 -28.35 -4.43 -7.13
N THR A 130 -27.03 -4.25 -7.05
CA THR A 130 -26.03 -5.00 -7.82
C THR A 130 -25.44 -6.20 -7.06
N GLY A 131 -26.01 -6.56 -5.90
CA GLY A 131 -25.55 -7.70 -5.11
C GLY A 131 -24.28 -7.45 -4.30
N LYS A 132 -23.78 -6.21 -4.23
CA LYS A 132 -22.57 -5.85 -3.46
C LYS A 132 -22.92 -5.50 -2.01
N PRO A 133 -22.04 -5.72 -1.03
CA PRO A 133 -22.28 -5.28 0.34
C PRO A 133 -22.34 -3.75 0.41
N LEU A 134 -23.28 -3.24 1.19
CA LEU A 134 -23.29 -1.86 1.65
C LEU A 134 -22.74 -1.83 3.07
N TYR A 135 -21.76 -0.97 3.32
CA TYR A 135 -21.14 -0.86 4.64
C TYR A 135 -21.84 0.19 5.51
N THR A 136 -21.73 0.06 6.83
CA THR A 136 -22.20 1.05 7.79
C THR A 136 -21.60 2.41 7.47
N LYS A 137 -22.49 3.41 7.36
CA LYS A 137 -22.11 4.78 7.01
C LYS A 137 -21.26 5.43 8.09
N TYR A 138 -20.38 6.32 7.65
CA TYR A 138 -19.57 7.20 8.47
C TYR A 138 -19.58 8.58 7.80
N THR A 139 -20.40 9.50 8.30
CA THR A 139 -20.61 10.83 7.68
C THR A 139 -20.04 11.98 8.49
N ASP A 140 -19.39 11.69 9.63
CA ASP A 140 -18.70 12.70 10.41
C ASP A 140 -17.50 13.27 9.64
N GLU A 141 -17.00 14.42 10.10
CA GLU A 141 -15.81 15.02 9.51
C GLU A 141 -14.58 14.11 9.67
N ILE A 142 -13.88 13.87 8.57
CA ILE A 142 -12.70 13.00 8.48
C ILE A 142 -11.56 13.68 7.73
N ASN A 143 -10.34 13.26 8.06
CA ASN A 143 -9.10 13.67 7.43
C ASN A 143 -8.55 12.59 6.51
N ASN A 144 -8.76 11.32 6.85
CA ASN A 144 -8.41 10.19 5.99
C ASN A 144 -9.51 9.97 4.94
N LEU A 145 -9.20 10.33 3.70
CA LEU A 145 -10.11 10.26 2.55
C LEU A 145 -9.77 9.08 1.63
N GLY A 146 -9.03 8.08 2.14
CA GLY A 146 -8.72 6.86 1.41
C GLY A 146 -9.97 6.06 1.07
N VAL A 147 -10.12 5.67 -0.19
CA VAL A 147 -11.25 4.85 -0.66
C VAL A 147 -10.73 3.65 -1.46
N PRO A 148 -10.86 2.41 -0.96
CA PRO A 148 -10.50 1.21 -1.69
C PRO A 148 -11.12 1.16 -3.09
N GLY A 149 -10.30 0.75 -4.08
CA GLY A 149 -10.70 0.67 -5.48
C GLY A 149 -10.67 1.99 -6.27
N MET A 150 -10.40 3.14 -5.64
CA MET A 150 -10.32 4.41 -6.37
C MET A 150 -9.16 4.46 -7.36
N ARG A 151 -9.40 5.11 -8.50
CA ARG A 151 -8.47 5.40 -9.61
C ARG A 151 -8.54 6.87 -9.99
N LEU A 152 -7.56 7.39 -10.74
CA LEU A 152 -7.62 8.77 -11.23
C LEU A 152 -8.66 8.98 -12.33
N ASP A 153 -8.96 7.97 -13.15
CA ASP A 153 -10.04 8.05 -14.15
C ASP A 153 -11.45 8.04 -13.55
N MET A 154 -11.59 7.80 -12.24
CA MET A 154 -12.89 7.76 -11.54
C MET A 154 -13.25 9.04 -10.78
N ILE A 155 -12.33 9.99 -10.63
CA ILE A 155 -12.46 11.07 -9.62
C ILE A 155 -13.65 12.01 -9.84
N ASP A 156 -14.15 12.09 -11.08
CA ASP A 156 -15.26 12.96 -11.50
C ASP A 156 -16.52 12.19 -11.92
N ILE A 157 -16.58 10.87 -11.68
CA ILE A 157 -17.79 10.08 -11.96
C ILE A 157 -18.87 10.43 -10.92
N ALA A 158 -19.92 11.12 -11.36
CA ALA A 158 -21.11 11.34 -10.56
C ALA A 158 -21.83 10.01 -10.30
N GLY A 159 -22.32 9.79 -9.08
CA GLY A 159 -22.95 8.53 -8.70
C GLY A 159 -21.97 7.42 -8.30
N LEU A 160 -20.65 7.67 -8.33
CA LEU A 160 -19.65 6.69 -7.87
C LEU A 160 -19.85 6.30 -6.41
N GLY A 161 -20.32 7.21 -5.57
CA GLY A 161 -20.67 6.95 -4.16
C GLY A 161 -22.14 6.61 -3.95
N SER A 162 -22.86 6.16 -4.97
CA SER A 162 -24.23 5.65 -4.83
C SER A 162 -24.24 4.17 -4.40
N GLN A 163 -25.41 3.63 -4.08
CA GLN A 163 -25.57 2.22 -3.70
C GLN A 163 -25.13 1.23 -4.79
N VAL A 164 -25.13 1.63 -6.06
CA VAL A 164 -24.67 0.77 -7.18
C VAL A 164 -23.19 0.99 -7.53
N GLY A 165 -22.55 1.99 -6.92
CA GLY A 165 -21.16 2.38 -7.17
C GLY A 165 -20.15 1.68 -6.25
N ASN A 166 -19.16 2.45 -5.79
CA ASN A 166 -18.13 2.00 -4.86
C ASN A 166 -18.68 2.02 -3.42
N PRO A 167 -18.86 0.87 -2.75
CA PRO A 167 -19.44 0.80 -1.41
C PRO A 167 -18.58 1.46 -0.33
N TYR A 168 -17.27 1.60 -0.56
CA TYR A 168 -16.39 2.30 0.37
C TYR A 168 -16.48 3.81 0.23
N PHE A 169 -16.83 4.34 -0.94
CA PHE A 169 -17.12 5.76 -1.09
C PHE A 169 -18.54 6.07 -0.63
N GLU A 170 -19.49 5.19 -0.95
CA GLU A 170 -20.90 5.29 -0.54
C GLU A 170 -21.05 5.46 0.98
N ARG A 171 -20.30 4.68 1.77
CA ARG A 171 -20.34 4.81 3.24
C ARG A 171 -19.89 6.18 3.75
N LEU A 172 -19.13 6.97 2.97
CA LEU A 172 -18.61 8.28 3.38
C LEU A 172 -19.53 9.44 2.99
N LEU A 173 -20.64 9.15 2.29
CA LEU A 173 -21.59 10.16 1.82
C LEU A 173 -22.92 10.04 2.57
N ALA A 174 -23.51 11.18 2.88
CA ALA A 174 -24.91 11.25 3.29
C ALA A 174 -25.82 10.74 2.16
N ASP A 175 -27.01 10.24 2.49
CA ASP A 175 -27.92 9.62 1.52
C ASP A 175 -28.33 10.56 0.37
N ASN A 176 -28.43 11.87 0.65
CA ASN A 176 -28.76 12.90 -0.34
C ASN A 176 -27.54 13.41 -1.14
N ALA A 177 -26.35 12.85 -0.93
CA ALA A 177 -25.10 13.29 -1.55
C ALA A 177 -24.53 12.29 -2.57
N ALA A 178 -25.32 11.30 -3.03
CA ALA A 178 -24.85 10.22 -3.90
C ALA A 178 -24.22 10.68 -5.23
N LEU A 179 -24.54 11.89 -5.72
CA LEU A 179 -23.98 12.47 -6.94
C LEU A 179 -22.66 13.23 -6.73
N THR A 180 -22.24 13.45 -5.47
CA THR A 180 -20.96 14.09 -5.16
C THR A 180 -19.81 13.25 -5.72
N THR A 181 -18.98 13.84 -6.58
CA THR A 181 -17.80 13.15 -7.10
C THR A 181 -16.73 13.03 -6.02
N TYR A 182 -15.83 12.05 -6.16
CA TYR A 182 -14.73 11.89 -5.18
C TYR A 182 -13.85 13.13 -5.09
N ARG A 183 -13.55 13.78 -6.23
CA ARG A 183 -12.78 15.03 -6.23
C ARG A 183 -13.51 16.13 -5.46
N GLN A 184 -14.81 16.33 -5.69
CA GLN A 184 -15.62 17.32 -4.95
C GLN A 184 -15.63 17.03 -3.44
N PHE A 185 -15.84 15.76 -3.07
CA PHE A 185 -15.81 15.35 -1.67
C PHE A 185 -14.46 15.68 -1.02
N ALA A 186 -13.35 15.36 -1.68
CA ALA A 186 -12.02 15.56 -1.12
C ALA A 186 -11.60 17.04 -1.07
N THR A 187 -11.89 17.82 -2.11
CA THR A 187 -11.47 19.23 -2.18
C THR A 187 -12.37 20.16 -1.35
N SER A 188 -13.54 19.68 -0.92
CA SER A 188 -14.39 20.39 0.05
C SER A 188 -13.79 20.47 1.45
N LYS A 189 -12.79 19.64 1.78
CA LYS A 189 -12.18 19.59 3.10
C LYS A 189 -11.22 20.77 3.28
N ASN A 190 -11.42 21.56 4.33
CA ASN A 190 -10.52 22.65 4.67
C ASN A 190 -9.19 22.08 5.17
N HIS A 191 -8.08 22.37 4.49
CA HIS A 191 -6.77 21.83 4.80
C HIS A 191 -5.66 22.87 4.65
N THR A 192 -4.53 22.57 5.27
CA THR A 192 -3.27 23.34 5.21
C THR A 192 -2.13 22.49 4.62
N PHE A 193 -2.23 21.17 4.79
CA PHE A 193 -1.31 20.19 4.23
C PHE A 193 -2.06 18.95 3.72
N PHE A 194 -1.56 18.31 2.67
CA PHE A 194 -2.13 17.06 2.18
C PHE A 194 -1.07 16.02 1.81
N SER A 195 -1.45 14.75 1.88
CA SER A 195 -0.74 13.65 1.23
C SER A 195 -1.58 13.06 0.11
N PHE A 196 -0.99 12.78 -1.04
CA PHE A 196 -1.68 12.25 -2.22
C PHE A 196 -1.04 10.94 -2.70
N SER A 197 -1.79 9.85 -2.65
CA SER A 197 -1.38 8.51 -3.10
C SER A 197 -2.52 7.84 -3.87
N LEU A 198 -2.87 8.43 -5.01
CA LEU A 198 -3.88 7.90 -5.93
C LEU A 198 -3.25 7.69 -7.32
N GLY A 199 -3.54 6.55 -7.95
CA GLY A 199 -2.96 6.17 -9.23
C GLY A 199 -2.55 4.70 -9.34
N ASN A 200 -2.29 4.01 -8.22
CA ASN A 200 -1.84 2.61 -8.29
C ASN A 200 -2.87 1.68 -8.96
N ASN A 201 -4.16 1.91 -8.69
CA ASN A 201 -5.24 1.09 -9.25
C ASN A 201 -5.43 1.30 -10.75
N ASP A 202 -4.91 2.41 -11.30
CA ASP A 202 -4.93 2.72 -12.74
C ASP A 202 -4.10 1.71 -13.56
N ALA A 203 -3.18 0.99 -12.91
CA ALA A 203 -2.44 -0.13 -13.49
C ALA A 203 -2.70 -1.49 -12.81
N LEU A 204 -2.91 -1.52 -11.49
CA LEU A 204 -3.01 -2.76 -10.71
C LEU A 204 -4.16 -3.66 -11.17
N GLY A 205 -5.34 -3.10 -11.45
CA GLY A 205 -6.50 -3.89 -11.86
C GLY A 205 -6.26 -4.65 -13.17
N TYR A 206 -5.56 -4.03 -14.13
CA TYR A 206 -5.16 -4.68 -15.38
C TYR A 206 -4.14 -5.79 -15.14
N ALA A 207 -3.09 -5.52 -14.35
CA ALA A 207 -2.04 -6.48 -14.06
C ALA A 207 -2.56 -7.72 -13.29
N THR A 208 -3.42 -7.50 -12.30
CA THR A 208 -3.95 -8.58 -11.44
C THR A 208 -5.10 -9.36 -12.07
N ASN A 209 -5.69 -8.86 -13.16
CA ASN A 209 -6.66 -9.57 -13.98
C ASN A 209 -6.02 -10.24 -15.21
N GLY A 210 -4.69 -10.37 -15.22
CA GLY A 210 -3.95 -10.99 -16.32
C GLY A 210 -4.20 -10.30 -17.66
N ALA A 211 -4.21 -8.95 -17.64
CA ALA A 211 -4.44 -8.08 -18.78
C ALA A 211 -5.78 -8.31 -19.53
N VAL A 212 -6.70 -9.08 -18.95
CA VAL A 212 -8.05 -9.25 -19.49
C VAL A 212 -8.88 -8.03 -19.14
N HIS A 213 -9.46 -7.39 -20.15
CA HIS A 213 -10.40 -6.29 -19.95
C HIS A 213 -11.82 -6.84 -19.86
N SER A 214 -12.39 -6.87 -18.64
CA SER A 214 -13.80 -7.23 -18.43
C SER A 214 -14.66 -6.05 -17.98
N ASP A 215 -14.05 -4.99 -17.42
CA ASP A 215 -14.70 -3.72 -17.11
C ASP A 215 -13.70 -2.56 -17.01
N ASP A 216 -14.20 -1.33 -16.90
CA ASP A 216 -13.36 -0.13 -16.88
C ASP A 216 -12.35 -0.06 -15.72
N THR A 217 -12.47 -0.91 -14.69
CA THR A 217 -11.59 -0.95 -13.52
C THR A 217 -10.38 -1.87 -13.70
N ASN A 218 -10.39 -2.73 -14.73
CA ASN A 218 -9.28 -3.64 -15.05
C ASN A 218 -8.62 -3.36 -16.39
N LYS A 219 -8.67 -2.10 -16.86
CA LYS A 219 -7.83 -1.59 -17.96
C LYS A 219 -6.76 -0.62 -17.45
N LEU A 220 -5.71 -0.42 -18.24
CA LEU A 220 -4.75 0.66 -18.00
C LEU A 220 -5.38 2.02 -18.32
N THR A 221 -5.36 2.97 -17.39
CA THR A 221 -5.79 4.35 -17.67
C THR A 221 -4.91 4.99 -18.74
N ASP A 222 -5.48 5.63 -19.74
CA ASP A 222 -4.69 6.37 -20.73
C ASP A 222 -3.79 7.44 -20.06
N THR A 223 -2.54 7.55 -20.52
CA THR A 223 -1.53 8.43 -19.92
C THR A 223 -1.92 9.91 -19.98
N ALA A 224 -2.57 10.35 -21.06
CA ALA A 224 -3.04 11.74 -21.17
C ALA A 224 -4.19 12.00 -20.18
N THR A 225 -5.14 11.08 -20.10
CA THR A 225 -6.26 11.11 -19.14
C THR A 225 -5.75 11.14 -17.69
N PHE A 226 -4.81 10.26 -17.34
CA PHE A 226 -4.16 10.23 -16.04
C PHE A 226 -3.53 11.58 -15.71
N GLY A 227 -2.73 12.15 -16.63
CA GLY A 227 -2.07 13.44 -16.42
C GLY A 227 -3.04 14.61 -16.28
N ILE A 228 -4.14 14.63 -17.05
CA ILE A 228 -5.18 15.67 -16.95
C ILE A 228 -5.85 15.60 -15.59
N ASN A 229 -6.32 14.42 -15.17
CA ASN A 229 -7.03 14.24 -13.92
C ASN A 229 -6.12 14.51 -12.70
N LEU A 230 -4.85 14.08 -12.76
CA LEU A 230 -3.88 14.38 -11.72
C LEU A 230 -3.66 15.89 -11.58
N ARG A 231 -3.38 16.60 -12.68
CA ARG A 231 -3.19 18.05 -12.65
C ARG A 231 -4.40 18.78 -12.10
N LYS A 232 -5.61 18.37 -12.52
CA LYS A 232 -6.87 18.96 -12.05
C LYS A 232 -7.00 18.82 -10.53
N PHE A 233 -6.87 17.61 -10.01
CA PHE A 233 -7.04 17.34 -8.59
C PHE A 233 -5.98 18.06 -7.74
N ILE A 234 -4.71 17.98 -8.12
CA ILE A 234 -3.64 18.66 -7.37
C ILE A 234 -3.77 20.19 -7.44
N THR A 235 -4.29 20.74 -8.54
CA THR A 235 -4.58 22.19 -8.62
C THR A 235 -5.58 22.62 -7.54
N ASP A 236 -6.66 21.86 -7.36
CA ASP A 236 -7.66 22.17 -6.33
C ASP A 236 -7.06 22.06 -4.91
N LEU A 237 -6.24 21.04 -4.65
CA LEU A 237 -5.59 20.82 -3.35
C LEU A 237 -4.49 21.84 -3.02
N THR A 238 -3.93 22.52 -4.03
CA THR A 238 -2.85 23.50 -3.85
C THR A 238 -3.32 24.95 -3.90
N THR A 239 -4.65 25.16 -3.94
CA THR A 239 -5.27 26.49 -3.83
C THR A 239 -4.73 27.24 -2.61
N ASN A 240 -4.54 28.56 -2.74
CA ASN A 240 -3.96 29.42 -1.69
C ASN A 240 -2.54 29.01 -1.23
N GLY A 241 -1.77 28.33 -2.07
CA GLY A 241 -0.37 27.98 -1.77
C GLY A 241 -0.21 26.84 -0.75
N ARG A 242 -1.26 26.05 -0.54
CA ARG A 242 -1.22 24.87 0.34
C ARG A 242 -0.14 23.88 -0.09
N LYS A 243 0.59 23.35 0.88
CA LYS A 243 1.71 22.43 0.67
C LYS A 243 1.23 20.98 0.76
N GLY A 244 2.03 20.06 0.26
CA GLY A 244 1.69 18.65 0.33
C GLY A 244 2.79 17.75 -0.18
N VAL A 245 2.53 16.45 -0.09
CA VAL A 245 3.41 15.39 -0.52
C VAL A 245 2.65 14.44 -1.44
N ILE A 246 3.21 14.15 -2.62
CA ILE A 246 2.63 13.24 -3.61
C ILE A 246 3.54 12.03 -3.78
N ALA A 247 2.95 10.83 -3.88
CA ALA A 247 3.69 9.59 -4.06
C ALA A 247 3.76 9.14 -5.51
N THR A 248 4.92 8.57 -5.90
CA THR A 248 5.03 7.76 -7.13
C THR A 248 4.29 6.43 -6.98
N ILE A 249 3.90 5.84 -8.10
CA ILE A 249 3.27 4.52 -8.20
C ILE A 249 4.37 3.45 -8.22
N PRO A 250 4.34 2.46 -7.32
CA PRO A 250 5.26 1.34 -7.37
C PRO A 250 5.03 0.45 -8.57
N ASP A 251 6.04 -0.33 -8.94
CA ASP A 251 5.87 -1.40 -9.90
C ASP A 251 4.90 -2.47 -9.35
N VAL A 252 3.67 -2.45 -9.86
CA VAL A 252 2.61 -3.37 -9.43
C VAL A 252 2.87 -4.81 -9.85
N SER A 253 3.77 -5.06 -10.81
CA SER A 253 4.18 -6.42 -11.20
C SER A 253 5.07 -7.10 -10.14
N ALA A 254 5.61 -6.32 -9.19
CA ALA A 254 6.54 -6.80 -8.18
C ALA A 254 5.89 -7.30 -6.89
N VAL A 255 4.58 -7.13 -6.75
CA VAL A 255 3.85 -7.51 -5.54
C VAL A 255 3.73 -9.04 -5.45
N PRO A 256 3.68 -9.62 -4.24
CA PRO A 256 3.57 -11.06 -4.07
C PRO A 256 2.39 -11.71 -4.80
N PHE A 257 1.32 -10.97 -5.09
CA PHE A 257 0.21 -11.47 -5.92
C PHE A 257 0.66 -12.00 -7.28
N LEU A 258 1.70 -11.42 -7.89
CA LEU A 258 2.22 -11.82 -9.21
C LEU A 258 3.57 -12.57 -9.14
N THR A 259 4.27 -12.50 -8.01
CA THR A 259 5.63 -13.06 -7.88
C THR A 259 5.71 -14.34 -7.05
N THR A 260 4.66 -14.69 -6.29
CA THR A 260 4.69 -15.87 -5.40
C THR A 260 4.55 -17.17 -6.17
N VAL A 261 3.66 -17.23 -7.15
CA VAL A 261 3.39 -18.44 -7.93
C VAL A 261 4.29 -18.44 -9.15
N THR A 262 5.36 -19.24 -9.10
CA THR A 262 6.36 -19.31 -10.17
C THR A 262 6.07 -20.46 -11.14
N ARG A 263 6.51 -20.31 -12.39
CA ARG A 263 6.48 -21.39 -13.39
C ARG A 263 7.15 -22.66 -12.84
N GLN A 264 8.29 -22.51 -12.17
CA GLN A 264 9.01 -23.63 -11.58
C GLN A 264 8.20 -24.36 -10.51
N ALA A 265 7.54 -23.63 -9.60
CA ALA A 265 6.71 -24.24 -8.56
C ALA A 265 5.53 -25.02 -9.17
N LEU A 266 4.89 -24.46 -10.20
CA LEU A 266 3.78 -25.11 -10.91
C LEU A 266 4.23 -26.38 -11.65
N LEU A 267 5.39 -26.35 -12.33
CA LEU A 267 5.97 -27.53 -12.99
C LEU A 267 6.32 -28.64 -11.99
N GLN A 268 6.87 -28.28 -10.84
CA GLN A 268 7.18 -29.24 -9.76
C GLN A 268 5.90 -29.88 -9.23
N ALA A 269 4.87 -29.08 -8.94
CA ALA A 269 3.58 -29.58 -8.46
C ALA A 269 2.91 -30.50 -9.50
N ALA A 270 2.89 -30.11 -10.77
CA ALA A 270 2.33 -30.91 -11.85
C ALA A 270 3.12 -32.22 -12.08
N SER A 271 4.45 -32.16 -12.00
CA SER A 271 5.32 -33.34 -12.10
C SER A 271 5.07 -34.33 -10.96
N ALA A 272 5.00 -33.85 -9.72
CA ALA A 272 4.71 -34.68 -8.57
C ALA A 272 3.34 -35.36 -8.69
N ALA A 273 2.32 -34.63 -9.14
CA ALA A 273 0.98 -35.18 -9.37
C ALA A 273 0.95 -36.24 -10.49
N SER A 274 1.67 -36.00 -11.59
CA SER A 274 1.80 -36.96 -12.71
C SER A 274 2.53 -38.23 -12.26
N GLN A 275 3.67 -38.10 -11.58
CA GLN A 275 4.48 -39.22 -11.11
C GLN A 275 3.78 -40.07 -10.05
N ALA A 276 2.97 -39.45 -9.18
CA ALA A 276 2.13 -40.18 -8.22
C ALA A 276 1.12 -41.13 -8.90
N GLN A 277 0.84 -40.93 -10.19
CA GLN A 277 -0.03 -41.77 -11.02
C GLN A 277 0.76 -42.61 -12.04
N GLY A 278 2.08 -42.69 -11.91
CA GLY A 278 2.96 -43.42 -12.84
C GLY A 278 3.25 -42.70 -14.16
N GLY A 279 2.90 -41.42 -14.28
CA GLY A 279 3.15 -40.58 -15.46
C GLY A 279 4.55 -39.95 -15.50
N PRO A 280 4.94 -39.35 -16.64
CA PRO A 280 6.24 -38.68 -16.79
C PRO A 280 6.29 -37.35 -16.05
N ALA A 281 7.49 -36.81 -15.87
CA ALA A 281 7.68 -35.44 -15.40
C ALA A 281 7.08 -34.44 -16.40
N VAL A 282 6.45 -33.37 -15.89
CA VAL A 282 5.86 -32.30 -16.67
C VAL A 282 6.94 -31.24 -16.91
N THR A 283 7.25 -30.96 -18.18
CA THR A 283 8.36 -30.08 -18.57
C THR A 283 7.91 -28.71 -19.12
N ALA A 284 6.63 -28.56 -19.46
CA ALA A 284 6.08 -27.33 -20.00
C ALA A 284 4.70 -27.01 -19.41
N LEU A 285 4.45 -25.72 -19.25
CA LEU A 285 3.11 -25.15 -19.06
C LEU A 285 2.75 -24.39 -20.33
N PHE A 286 1.48 -24.39 -20.71
CA PHE A 286 0.98 -23.63 -21.85
C PHE A 286 0.05 -22.54 -21.37
N ILE A 287 0.24 -21.33 -21.87
CA ILE A 287 -0.54 -20.15 -21.51
C ILE A 287 -1.20 -19.56 -22.76
N GLU A 288 -2.36 -18.95 -22.57
CA GLU A 288 -3.03 -18.14 -23.57
C GLU A 288 -2.47 -16.71 -23.54
N THR A 289 -2.11 -16.19 -24.71
CA THR A 289 -1.68 -14.79 -24.88
C THR A 289 -2.50 -14.14 -25.99
N LYS A 290 -2.35 -12.82 -26.16
CA LYS A 290 -2.98 -12.06 -27.25
C LYS A 290 -2.62 -12.58 -28.65
N THR A 291 -1.49 -13.27 -28.82
CA THR A 291 -1.02 -13.79 -30.12
C THR A 291 -1.27 -15.29 -30.31
N GLY A 292 -1.90 -15.94 -29.34
CA GLY A 292 -2.19 -17.37 -29.34
C GLY A 292 -1.43 -18.14 -28.27
N THR A 293 -1.68 -19.44 -28.20
CA THR A 293 -1.09 -20.29 -27.16
C THR A 293 0.40 -20.52 -27.37
N ARG A 294 1.18 -20.42 -26.28
CA ARG A 294 2.61 -20.77 -26.27
C ARG A 294 3.03 -21.42 -24.95
N PRO A 295 4.19 -22.10 -24.91
CA PRO A 295 4.83 -22.46 -23.66
C PRO A 295 5.10 -21.22 -22.78
N ALA A 296 4.88 -21.35 -21.47
CA ALA A 296 5.22 -20.34 -20.49
C ALA A 296 6.74 -20.28 -20.27
N THR A 297 7.22 -19.08 -19.94
CA THR A 297 8.60 -18.76 -19.59
C THR A 297 8.70 -18.30 -18.13
N ASP A 298 9.91 -18.18 -17.60
CA ASP A 298 10.11 -17.66 -16.23
C ASP A 298 9.80 -16.16 -16.09
N LYS A 299 9.44 -15.49 -17.19
CA LYS A 299 9.02 -14.09 -17.21
C LYS A 299 7.51 -13.90 -17.21
N ASP A 300 6.74 -14.99 -17.35
CA ASP A 300 5.29 -14.97 -17.18
C ASP A 300 4.94 -15.05 -15.69
N MET A 301 3.99 -14.23 -15.26
CA MET A 301 3.63 -14.07 -13.84
C MET A 301 2.26 -14.67 -13.56
N PHE A 302 2.19 -15.68 -12.69
CA PHE A 302 0.93 -16.32 -12.33
C PHE A 302 0.32 -15.65 -11.10
N VAL A 303 -1.00 -15.43 -11.14
CA VAL A 303 -1.70 -14.81 -10.01
C VAL A 303 -1.70 -15.74 -8.79
N LEU A 304 -1.57 -15.16 -7.59
CA LEU A 304 -1.48 -15.89 -6.33
C LEU A 304 -2.61 -16.94 -6.13
N PRO A 305 -3.89 -16.64 -6.44
CA PRO A 305 -4.97 -17.62 -6.32
C PRO A 305 -4.84 -18.85 -7.25
N PHE A 306 -4.02 -18.79 -8.31
CA PHE A 306 -3.93 -19.87 -9.29
C PHE A 306 -3.39 -21.17 -8.67
N ALA A 307 -2.42 -21.07 -7.75
CA ALA A 307 -1.83 -22.24 -7.09
C ALA A 307 -2.85 -23.07 -6.30
N SER A 308 -3.90 -22.45 -5.78
CA SER A 308 -4.98 -23.11 -5.01
C SER A 308 -6.26 -23.31 -5.82
N SER A 309 -6.26 -23.03 -7.12
CA SER A 309 -7.47 -23.09 -7.96
C SER A 309 -7.99 -24.51 -8.21
N GLY A 310 -7.13 -25.53 -8.07
CA GLY A 310 -7.43 -26.91 -8.45
C GLY A 310 -7.62 -27.13 -9.96
N LEU A 311 -7.21 -26.17 -10.79
CA LEU A 311 -7.37 -26.22 -12.25
C LEU A 311 -6.19 -26.92 -12.94
N LEU A 312 -4.95 -26.70 -12.49
CA LEU A 312 -3.77 -27.23 -13.16
C LEU A 312 -3.84 -28.76 -13.30
N GLY A 313 -3.69 -29.26 -14.52
CA GLY A 313 -3.79 -30.69 -14.85
C GLY A 313 -5.22 -31.24 -14.94
N LYS A 314 -6.24 -30.47 -14.55
CA LYS A 314 -7.64 -30.92 -14.63
C LYS A 314 -8.06 -31.14 -16.10
N PRO A 315 -8.54 -32.33 -16.48
CA PRO A 315 -8.91 -32.59 -17.86
C PRO A 315 -10.19 -31.84 -18.27
N ASN A 316 -10.23 -31.35 -19.51
CA ASN A 316 -11.46 -30.89 -20.15
C ASN A 316 -12.32 -32.07 -20.66
N ALA A 317 -13.41 -31.79 -21.38
CA ALA A 317 -14.31 -32.82 -21.92
C ALA A 317 -13.60 -33.80 -22.86
N GLN A 318 -12.59 -33.33 -23.61
CA GLN A 318 -11.73 -34.10 -24.51
C GLN A 318 -10.56 -34.79 -23.80
N LYS A 319 -10.56 -34.81 -22.45
CA LYS A 319 -9.48 -35.40 -21.61
C LYS A 319 -8.12 -34.72 -21.75
N ILE A 320 -8.08 -33.48 -22.25
CA ILE A 320 -6.85 -32.70 -22.38
C ILE A 320 -6.57 -32.00 -21.04
N PRO A 321 -5.39 -32.18 -20.42
CA PRO A 321 -5.08 -31.59 -19.12
C PRO A 321 -4.87 -30.07 -19.21
N TYR A 322 -5.54 -29.33 -18.34
CA TYR A 322 -5.50 -27.87 -18.29
C TYR A 322 -4.10 -27.35 -17.90
N GLY A 323 -3.61 -26.37 -18.67
CA GLY A 323 -2.30 -25.76 -18.56
C GLY A 323 -1.11 -26.64 -18.97
N LEU A 324 -1.33 -27.93 -19.25
CA LEU A 324 -0.26 -28.90 -19.57
C LEU A 324 -0.24 -29.29 -21.06
N HIS A 325 -1.13 -28.72 -21.87
CA HIS A 325 -1.23 -28.99 -23.30
C HIS A 325 -1.71 -27.72 -24.05
N PRO A 326 -1.23 -27.45 -25.29
CA PRO A 326 -1.57 -26.22 -26.02
C PRO A 326 -3.07 -26.08 -26.34
N ASN A 327 -3.81 -27.18 -26.49
CA ASN A 327 -5.27 -27.13 -26.72
C ASN A 327 -6.10 -26.95 -25.44
N ASN A 328 -5.47 -26.77 -24.28
CA ASN A 328 -6.14 -26.44 -23.03
C ASN A 328 -5.20 -25.59 -22.16
N PRO A 329 -4.82 -24.38 -22.61
CA PRO A 329 -3.83 -23.56 -21.92
C PRO A 329 -4.39 -22.92 -20.64
N ILE A 330 -3.49 -22.37 -19.81
CA ILE A 330 -3.86 -21.47 -18.72
C ILE A 330 -4.42 -20.18 -19.33
N GLU A 331 -5.65 -19.82 -18.99
CA GLU A 331 -6.32 -18.63 -19.54
C GLU A 331 -5.64 -17.36 -19.03
N SER A 332 -5.66 -16.28 -19.83
CA SER A 332 -4.95 -15.03 -19.53
C SER A 332 -5.32 -14.44 -18.16
N LYS A 333 -6.56 -14.59 -17.68
CA LYS A 333 -6.97 -14.09 -16.34
C LYS A 333 -6.14 -14.65 -15.16
N TYR A 334 -5.40 -15.74 -15.35
CA TYR A 334 -4.52 -16.34 -14.34
C TYR A 334 -3.03 -16.08 -14.56
N VAL A 335 -2.65 -15.45 -15.68
CA VAL A 335 -1.25 -15.24 -16.06
C VAL A 335 -1.09 -13.88 -16.76
N LEU A 336 -0.23 -13.04 -16.21
CA LEU A 336 0.25 -11.83 -16.88
C LEU A 336 1.48 -12.21 -17.70
N ASP A 337 1.36 -12.20 -19.02
CA ASP A 337 2.43 -12.67 -19.90
C ASP A 337 3.58 -11.66 -20.03
N GLU A 338 4.77 -12.10 -20.45
CA GLU A 338 5.97 -11.23 -20.54
C GLU A 338 5.72 -9.90 -21.27
N ALA A 339 4.97 -9.89 -22.37
CA ALA A 339 4.69 -8.66 -23.12
C ALA A 339 3.77 -7.72 -22.33
N GLU A 340 2.83 -8.29 -21.57
CA GLU A 340 1.90 -7.55 -20.72
C GLU A 340 2.58 -7.01 -19.46
N VAL A 341 3.57 -7.73 -18.91
CA VAL A 341 4.46 -7.22 -17.84
C VAL A 341 5.19 -5.96 -18.31
N VAL A 342 5.76 -5.98 -19.52
CA VAL A 342 6.42 -4.81 -20.12
C VAL A 342 5.43 -3.67 -20.36
N GLU A 343 4.21 -3.98 -20.80
CA GLU A 343 3.14 -2.98 -20.99
C GLU A 343 2.80 -2.27 -19.67
N VAL A 344 2.60 -3.04 -18.59
CA VAL A 344 2.29 -2.52 -17.24
C VAL A 344 3.43 -1.65 -16.72
N GLN A 345 4.67 -2.14 -16.78
CA GLN A 345 5.84 -1.40 -16.29
C GLN A 345 6.06 -0.11 -17.07
N THR A 346 5.89 -0.15 -18.40
CA THR A 346 5.96 1.03 -19.27
C THR A 346 4.90 2.06 -18.89
N ARG A 347 3.66 1.64 -18.65
CA ARG A 347 2.58 2.54 -18.25
C ARG A 347 2.83 3.18 -16.89
N ILE A 348 3.36 2.42 -15.93
CA ILE A 348 3.73 2.95 -14.60
C ILE A 348 4.83 3.99 -14.71
N ALA A 349 5.85 3.77 -15.54
CA ALA A 349 6.88 4.77 -15.80
C ALA A 349 6.27 6.08 -16.32
N GLN A 350 5.37 5.99 -17.30
CA GLN A 350 4.66 7.16 -17.85
C GLN A 350 3.80 7.89 -16.81
N TYR A 351 3.09 7.16 -15.94
CA TYR A 351 2.35 7.80 -14.85
C TYR A 351 3.28 8.51 -13.86
N ASN A 352 4.42 7.90 -13.52
CA ASN A 352 5.40 8.48 -12.61
C ASN A 352 6.06 9.74 -13.19
N GLU A 353 6.29 9.80 -14.50
CA GLU A 353 6.71 11.03 -15.18
C GLU A 353 5.67 12.15 -14.97
N LYS A 354 4.37 11.85 -15.11
CA LYS A 354 3.30 12.84 -14.84
C LYS A 354 3.23 13.25 -13.37
N ILE A 355 3.42 12.32 -12.44
CA ILE A 355 3.49 12.63 -11.00
C ILE A 355 4.65 13.57 -10.70
N GLN A 356 5.84 13.28 -11.22
CA GLN A 356 7.04 14.11 -11.06
C GLN A 356 6.86 15.50 -11.68
N GLU A 357 6.27 15.58 -12.88
CA GLU A 357 5.94 16.84 -13.57
C GLU A 357 5.03 17.71 -12.68
N VAL A 358 3.93 17.14 -12.16
CA VAL A 358 2.98 17.86 -11.29
C VAL A 358 3.62 18.26 -9.96
N ALA A 359 4.39 17.36 -9.33
CA ALA A 359 5.08 17.64 -8.08
C ALA A 359 6.04 18.82 -8.21
N LYS A 360 6.83 18.85 -9.29
CA LYS A 360 7.74 19.95 -9.62
C LYS A 360 6.97 21.25 -9.85
N ASN A 361 5.95 21.23 -10.72
CA ASN A 361 5.19 22.42 -11.10
C ASN A 361 4.41 23.04 -9.94
N ARG A 362 4.00 22.23 -8.96
CA ARG A 362 3.25 22.67 -7.76
C ARG A 362 4.13 22.79 -6.52
N ASN A 363 5.45 22.65 -6.66
CA ASN A 363 6.42 22.73 -5.58
C ASN A 363 6.10 21.79 -4.38
N LEU A 364 5.66 20.57 -4.69
CA LEU A 364 5.30 19.54 -3.72
C LEU A 364 6.50 18.67 -3.34
N ALA A 365 6.41 18.02 -2.18
CA ALA A 365 7.31 16.92 -1.83
C ALA A 365 6.98 15.69 -2.67
N LEU A 366 7.99 14.90 -3.03
CA LEU A 366 7.82 13.66 -3.81
C LEU A 366 8.23 12.46 -2.96
N ALA A 367 7.27 11.64 -2.54
CA ALA A 367 7.51 10.38 -1.87
C ALA A 367 7.77 9.28 -2.92
N ASP A 368 9.03 8.86 -3.06
CA ASP A 368 9.41 7.90 -4.11
C ASP A 368 9.21 6.44 -3.69
N ILE A 369 7.94 6.02 -3.69
CA ILE A 369 7.53 4.65 -3.38
C ILE A 369 8.04 3.67 -4.45
N HIS A 370 8.13 4.11 -5.71
CA HIS A 370 8.61 3.29 -6.83
C HIS A 370 10.05 2.80 -6.60
N SER A 371 10.97 3.72 -6.34
CA SER A 371 12.36 3.35 -6.05
C SER A 371 12.49 2.52 -4.78
N PHE A 372 11.68 2.80 -3.76
CA PHE A 372 11.68 2.01 -2.53
C PHE A 372 11.29 0.55 -2.78
N LEU A 373 10.15 0.29 -3.43
CA LEU A 373 9.70 -1.08 -3.67
C LEU A 373 10.62 -1.85 -4.63
N ASN A 374 11.27 -1.17 -5.58
CA ASN A 374 12.32 -1.80 -6.40
C ASN A 374 13.50 -2.32 -5.57
N LYS A 375 13.88 -1.65 -4.47
CA LYS A 375 14.91 -2.15 -3.54
C LYS A 375 14.43 -3.37 -2.75
N VAL A 376 13.17 -3.36 -2.33
CA VAL A 376 12.56 -4.44 -1.52
C VAL A 376 12.51 -5.78 -2.29
N LYS A 377 12.47 -5.77 -3.63
CA LYS A 377 12.46 -6.99 -4.46
C LYS A 377 13.62 -7.94 -4.16
N ASN A 378 14.80 -7.40 -3.84
CA ASN A 378 16.02 -8.19 -3.62
C ASN A 378 16.27 -8.52 -2.14
N GLY A 379 15.37 -8.13 -1.24
CA GLY A 379 15.64 -8.09 0.18
C GLY A 379 16.39 -6.81 0.57
N TYR A 380 15.92 -6.17 1.63
CA TYR A 380 16.44 -4.90 2.14
C TYR A 380 16.47 -4.95 3.66
N VAL A 381 17.51 -4.39 4.28
CA VAL A 381 17.57 -4.28 5.75
C VAL A 381 17.07 -2.91 6.15
N TYR A 382 15.89 -2.87 6.77
CA TYR A 382 15.26 -1.66 7.29
C TYR A 382 15.41 -1.62 8.82
N ASN A 383 16.25 -0.72 9.33
CA ASN A 383 16.51 -0.56 10.77
C ASN A 383 16.80 -1.89 11.49
N GLY A 384 17.64 -2.75 10.89
CA GLY A 384 18.02 -4.05 11.45
C GLY A 384 17.04 -5.19 11.17
N VAL A 385 15.89 -4.94 10.55
CA VAL A 385 14.91 -5.96 10.15
C VAL A 385 15.01 -6.23 8.65
N VAL A 386 15.07 -7.51 8.26
CA VAL A 386 15.02 -7.90 6.84
C VAL A 386 13.59 -7.77 6.34
N ILE A 387 13.41 -7.02 5.26
CA ILE A 387 12.16 -6.86 4.54
C ILE A 387 12.33 -7.29 3.08
N SER A 388 11.30 -7.89 2.48
CA SER A 388 11.29 -8.28 1.06
C SER A 388 9.87 -8.34 0.51
N ASN A 389 9.73 -8.61 -0.79
CA ASN A 389 8.44 -8.90 -1.41
C ASN A 389 8.00 -10.37 -1.28
N LYS A 390 8.71 -11.18 -0.48
CA LYS A 390 8.30 -12.58 -0.22
C LYS A 390 6.94 -12.61 0.48
N TYR A 391 6.04 -13.43 -0.06
CA TYR A 391 4.74 -13.66 0.55
C TYR A 391 4.89 -14.24 1.96
N ILE A 392 4.12 -13.68 2.91
CA ILE A 392 4.08 -14.02 4.35
C ILE A 392 5.36 -13.68 5.12
N THR A 393 6.52 -14.05 4.62
CA THR A 393 7.81 -13.96 5.33
C THR A 393 8.60 -12.68 5.02
N GLY A 394 8.14 -11.89 4.05
CA GLY A 394 8.82 -10.65 3.64
C GLY A 394 8.54 -9.43 4.52
N ASN A 395 7.69 -9.57 5.54
CA ASN A 395 7.26 -8.54 6.49
C ASN A 395 6.49 -7.33 5.93
N VAL A 396 6.57 -7.01 4.63
CA VAL A 396 5.99 -5.79 4.04
C VAL A 396 4.57 -5.98 3.52
N PHE A 397 4.31 -7.10 2.85
CA PHE A 397 3.03 -7.36 2.19
C PHE A 397 2.15 -8.31 3.01
N SER A 398 0.86 -8.00 3.02
CA SER A 398 -0.20 -8.72 3.73
C SER A 398 -0.67 -9.95 2.96
N LEU A 399 -1.65 -10.68 3.48
CA LEU A 399 -2.09 -11.99 2.96
C LEU A 399 -2.82 -11.95 1.61
N ASP A 400 -3.18 -10.78 1.10
CA ASP A 400 -3.66 -10.65 -0.29
C ASP A 400 -2.52 -10.54 -1.31
N GLY A 401 -1.27 -10.44 -0.86
CA GLY A 401 -0.12 -10.28 -1.74
C GLY A 401 -0.04 -8.92 -2.46
N ILE A 402 -0.85 -7.93 -2.07
CA ILE A 402 -0.96 -6.61 -2.69
C ILE A 402 -0.76 -5.50 -1.65
N HIS A 403 -1.56 -5.52 -0.59
CA HIS A 403 -1.57 -4.47 0.43
C HIS A 403 -0.51 -4.70 1.49
N LEU A 404 -0.28 -3.69 2.32
CA LEU A 404 0.79 -3.67 3.30
C LEU A 404 0.37 -4.27 4.63
N THR A 405 1.33 -4.89 5.32
CA THR A 405 1.20 -5.20 6.75
C THR A 405 1.25 -3.90 7.57
N PRO A 406 0.95 -3.94 8.89
CA PRO A 406 1.24 -2.82 9.78
C PRO A 406 2.69 -2.30 9.69
N MET A 407 3.68 -3.20 9.57
CA MET A 407 5.07 -2.81 9.34
C MET A 407 5.26 -2.11 8.00
N GLY A 408 4.67 -2.64 6.92
CA GLY A 408 4.70 -2.03 5.60
C GLY A 408 4.11 -0.61 5.61
N TYR A 409 3.00 -0.39 6.32
CA TYR A 409 2.42 0.94 6.49
C TYR A 409 3.30 1.91 7.28
N ALA A 410 3.97 1.44 8.34
CA ALA A 410 4.93 2.26 9.08
C ALA A 410 6.13 2.67 8.19
N ILE A 411 6.62 1.77 7.34
CA ILE A 411 7.67 2.08 6.37
C ILE A 411 7.15 3.07 5.32
N MET A 412 5.95 2.88 4.80
CA MET A 412 5.33 3.82 3.87
C MET A 412 5.21 5.21 4.48
N ALA A 413 4.75 5.33 5.73
CA ALA A 413 4.71 6.59 6.46
C ALA A 413 6.08 7.28 6.50
N ASN A 414 7.15 6.53 6.73
CA ASN A 414 8.52 7.07 6.74
C ASN A 414 8.96 7.62 5.39
N ILE A 415 8.57 7.02 4.26
CA ILE A 415 8.90 7.54 2.93
C ILE A 415 8.25 8.93 2.72
N PHE A 416 7.01 9.10 3.17
CA PHE A 416 6.32 10.39 3.11
C PHE A 416 6.92 11.42 4.07
N ILE A 417 7.27 11.01 5.29
CA ILE A 417 7.94 11.86 6.29
C ILE A 417 9.29 12.35 5.76
N GLU A 418 10.10 11.44 5.19
CA GLU A 418 11.40 11.76 4.60
C GLU A 418 11.28 12.74 3.44
N ALA A 419 10.34 12.51 2.52
CA ALA A 419 10.09 13.43 1.41
C ALA A 419 9.65 14.82 1.90
N THR A 420 8.78 14.87 2.92
CA THR A 420 8.28 16.11 3.51
C THR A 420 9.41 16.89 4.18
N ASN A 421 10.22 16.22 5.01
CA ASN A 421 11.39 16.79 5.68
C ASN A 421 12.41 17.30 4.66
N ALA A 422 12.71 16.52 3.62
CA ALA A 422 13.65 16.91 2.58
C ALA A 422 13.17 18.14 1.79
N LYS A 423 11.87 18.20 1.45
CA LYS A 423 11.31 19.29 0.64
C LYS A 423 11.20 20.60 1.40
N TYR A 424 10.74 20.55 2.65
CA TYR A 424 10.35 21.74 3.40
C TYR A 424 11.22 22.01 4.64
N GLY A 425 12.22 21.18 4.88
CA GLY A 425 13.11 21.25 6.04
C GLY A 425 12.40 21.01 7.37
N SER A 426 11.20 20.40 7.39
CA SER A 426 10.55 20.01 8.64
C SER A 426 11.38 18.94 9.37
N GLN A 427 11.09 18.74 10.65
CA GLN A 427 11.79 17.78 11.51
C GLN A 427 10.80 16.75 12.08
N LEU A 428 9.96 16.18 11.22
CA LEU A 428 9.06 15.10 11.63
C LEU A 428 9.89 13.86 11.98
N ASP A 429 9.69 13.32 13.18
CA ASP A 429 10.31 12.06 13.58
C ASP A 429 9.80 10.91 12.71
N LYS A 430 10.67 9.94 12.44
CA LYS A 430 10.26 8.70 11.79
C LYS A 430 9.43 7.84 12.73
N VAL A 431 8.53 7.05 12.16
CA VAL A 431 7.86 5.94 12.80
C VAL A 431 8.86 4.81 13.00
N ASP A 432 8.93 4.24 14.20
CA ASP A 432 9.70 3.03 14.42
C ASP A 432 8.92 1.82 13.87
N ALA A 433 9.25 1.42 12.64
CA ALA A 433 8.58 0.32 11.95
C ALA A 433 8.75 -1.04 12.66
N THR A 434 9.78 -1.21 13.50
CA THR A 434 10.05 -2.47 14.20
C THR A 434 9.01 -2.78 15.29
N LYS A 435 8.26 -1.77 15.72
CA LYS A 435 7.14 -1.91 16.68
C LYS A 435 5.86 -2.43 16.02
N TYR A 436 5.85 -2.59 14.71
CA TYR A 436 4.69 -3.04 13.95
C TYR A 436 4.92 -4.45 13.43
N ARG A 437 3.89 -5.28 13.49
CA ARG A 437 3.95 -6.67 13.03
C ARG A 437 3.98 -6.77 11.51
N GLY A 438 4.62 -7.83 11.02
CA GLY A 438 4.36 -8.38 9.69
C GLY A 438 3.05 -9.16 9.64
N VAL A 439 3.01 -10.20 8.80
CA VAL A 439 1.89 -11.15 8.80
C VAL A 439 1.78 -11.82 10.18
N LYS A 440 0.55 -11.91 10.69
CA LYS A 440 0.28 -12.60 11.96
C LYS A 440 0.35 -14.11 11.72
N MET A 441 1.26 -14.78 12.43
CA MET A 441 1.40 -16.24 12.36
C MET A 441 0.31 -16.92 13.21
N PRO A 442 -0.08 -18.18 12.88
CA PRO A 442 -1.06 -18.97 13.63
C PRO A 442 -0.76 -19.09 15.13
#